data_AF-A0A167P1E8-F1
#
_entry.id   AF-A0A167P1E8-F1
#
_cell.length_a   1.000
_cell.length_b   1.000
_cell.length_c   1.000
_cell.angle_alpha   90.00
_cell.angle_beta   90.00
_cell.angle_gamma   90.00
#
_symmetry.space_group_name_H-M   'P 1'
#
loop_
_entity.id
_entity.type
_entity.pdbx_description
1 polymer ?
#
loop_
_entity_poly.entity_id
_entity_poly.type
_entity_poly.pdbx_seq_one_letter_code
_entity_poly.pdbx_strand_id
1 'polypeptide(L)'
;MSTAATVLPQGAGYGVVIGIGLFFSALMIGITALQGRYTAFKPTNAEEFSSASRSVKPGLIAAGIVSAWTWAATLLQSSAVAYEYGISGPWWYGSGGTIQVLLFAMLAAKLKMNAPNAHTWLEIVGVRWGTAAHLILMFFGLATNIMVTSMLVLGGSATVTSLTGMNTIAACFLIPVGVAIYVVVGGMRSTLICDYTHTSMLFAIIF
;
A
#
# COMPACT_ATOMS: atom_id res chain seq x y z
N MET A 1 14.64 32.03 -4.58
CA MET A 1 13.59 31.13 -4.06
C MET A 1 12.26 31.69 -4.52
N SER A 2 11.77 31.26 -5.66
CA SER A 2 10.45 31.68 -6.15
C SER A 2 9.39 31.06 -5.25
N THR A 3 8.57 31.90 -4.62
CA THR A 3 7.37 31.50 -3.90
C THR A 3 6.48 30.74 -4.86
N ALA A 4 6.50 29.41 -4.80
CA ALA A 4 5.56 28.58 -5.53
C ALA A 4 4.16 29.03 -5.10
N ALA A 5 3.38 29.58 -6.04
CA ALA A 5 2.02 30.00 -5.76
C ALA A 5 1.26 28.80 -5.21
N THR A 6 0.88 28.87 -3.93
CA THR A 6 0.10 27.81 -3.29
C THR A 6 -1.23 27.73 -4.01
N VAL A 7 -1.45 26.63 -4.74
CA VAL A 7 -2.65 26.41 -5.56
C VAL A 7 -3.90 26.30 -4.68
N LEU A 8 -3.72 25.83 -3.44
CA LEU A 8 -4.78 25.65 -2.44
C LEU A 8 -4.40 26.29 -1.10
N PRO A 9 -5.38 26.80 -0.33
CA PRO A 9 -5.12 27.33 1.01
C PRO A 9 -4.66 26.22 1.97
N GLN A 10 -3.83 26.57 2.96
CA GLN A 10 -3.31 25.63 3.96
C GLN A 10 -4.42 24.83 4.68
N GLY A 11 -5.59 25.45 4.91
CA GLY A 11 -6.76 24.78 5.50
C GLY A 11 -7.28 23.62 4.65
N ALA A 12 -7.18 23.70 3.33
CA ALA A 12 -7.51 22.59 2.44
C ALA A 12 -6.49 21.44 2.58
N GLY A 13 -5.22 21.72 2.86
CA GLY A 13 -4.20 20.70 3.12
C GLY A 13 -4.50 19.86 4.35
N TYR A 14 -4.76 20.52 5.48
CA TYR A 14 -5.17 19.81 6.71
C TYR A 14 -6.52 19.13 6.55
N GLY A 15 -7.47 19.77 5.86
CA GLY A 15 -8.80 19.20 5.57
C GLY A 15 -8.74 17.95 4.70
N VAL A 16 -7.85 17.91 3.71
CA VAL A 16 -7.66 16.72 2.85
C VAL A 16 -6.96 15.61 3.63
N VAL A 17 -5.85 15.89 4.31
CA VAL A 17 -5.09 14.85 5.02
C VAL A 17 -5.88 14.27 6.19
N ILE A 18 -6.49 15.11 7.02
CA ILE A 18 -7.26 14.66 8.19
C ILE A 18 -8.65 14.21 7.76
N GLY A 19 -9.34 14.98 6.92
CA GLY A 19 -10.73 14.70 6.54
C GLY A 19 -10.87 13.45 5.68
N ILE A 20 -10.07 13.31 4.61
CA ILE A 20 -10.11 12.09 3.79
C ILE A 20 -9.58 10.90 4.58
N GLY A 21 -8.49 11.07 5.35
CA GLY A 21 -7.93 10.02 6.19
C GLY A 21 -8.92 9.48 7.22
N LEU A 22 -9.64 10.36 7.93
CA LEU A 22 -10.64 9.98 8.92
C LEU A 22 -11.92 9.45 8.26
N PHE A 23 -12.37 10.04 7.15
CA PHE A 23 -13.53 9.53 6.40
C PHE A 23 -13.29 8.11 5.92
N PHE A 24 -12.13 7.87 5.30
CA PHE A 24 -11.75 6.56 4.81
C PHE A 24 -11.58 5.57 5.95
N SER A 25 -11.00 5.99 7.07
CA SER A 25 -10.90 5.16 8.27
C SER A 25 -12.26 4.79 8.84
N ALA A 26 -13.18 5.75 8.94
CA ALA A 26 -14.54 5.51 9.42
C ALA A 26 -15.32 4.58 8.48
N LEU A 27 -15.18 4.77 7.17
CA LEU A 27 -15.78 3.89 6.15
C LEU A 27 -15.23 2.46 6.27
N MET A 28 -13.91 2.30 6.43
CA MET A 28 -13.28 0.98 6.58
C MET A 28 -13.64 0.31 7.91
N ILE A 29 -13.70 1.06 9.01
CA ILE A 29 -14.20 0.55 10.29
C ILE A 29 -15.67 0.14 10.17
N GLY A 30 -16.48 0.92 9.47
CA GLY A 30 -17.89 0.61 9.19
C GLY A 30 -18.05 -0.68 8.39
N ILE A 31 -17.29 -0.84 7.31
CA ILE A 31 -17.26 -2.07 6.50
C ILE A 31 -16.79 -3.26 7.34
N THR A 32 -15.75 -3.09 8.15
CA THR A 32 -15.23 -4.15 9.04
C THR A 32 -16.27 -4.53 10.10
N ALA A 33 -16.98 -3.56 10.67
CA ALA A 33 -18.04 -3.79 11.66
C ALA A 33 -19.27 -4.48 11.04
N LEU A 34 -19.67 -4.08 9.83
CA LEU A 34 -20.69 -4.76 9.04
C LEU A 34 -20.27 -6.19 8.72
N GLN A 35 -19.03 -6.39 8.28
CA GLN A 35 -18.49 -7.70 7.95
C GLN A 35 -18.45 -8.61 9.20
N GLY A 36 -18.02 -8.11 10.35
CA GLY A 36 -18.00 -8.85 11.61
C GLY A 36 -19.40 -9.14 12.19
N ARG A 37 -20.42 -8.36 11.82
CA ARG A 37 -21.81 -8.57 12.25
C ARG A 37 -22.59 -9.53 11.36
N TYR A 38 -22.38 -9.48 10.04
CA TYR A 38 -23.15 -10.25 9.06
C TYR A 38 -22.41 -11.45 8.46
N THR A 39 -21.11 -11.60 8.77
CA THR A 39 -20.30 -12.71 8.24
C THR A 39 -19.67 -13.50 9.38
N ALA A 40 -19.52 -14.82 9.17
CA ALA A 40 -18.89 -15.73 10.15
C ALA A 40 -17.39 -15.48 10.38
N PHE A 41 -16.77 -14.59 9.61
CA PHE A 41 -15.35 -14.26 9.68
C PHE A 41 -15.10 -13.12 10.66
N LYS A 42 -14.76 -13.48 11.89
CA LYS A 42 -14.46 -12.51 12.94
C LYS A 42 -12.96 -12.17 12.93
N PRO A 43 -12.58 -10.89 12.95
CA PRO A 43 -11.17 -10.46 13.04
C PRO A 43 -10.48 -10.85 14.37
N THR A 44 -11.21 -11.46 15.32
CA THR A 44 -10.67 -11.98 16.57
C THR A 44 -9.85 -13.26 16.41
N ASN A 45 -10.00 -13.99 15.30
CA ASN A 45 -9.15 -15.15 15.02
C ASN A 45 -7.82 -14.71 14.40
N ALA A 46 -6.70 -15.10 15.01
CA ALA A 46 -5.37 -14.76 14.52
C ALA A 46 -5.12 -15.17 13.05
N GLU A 47 -5.73 -16.27 12.60
CA GLU A 47 -5.67 -16.72 11.21
C GLU A 47 -6.48 -15.81 10.25
N GLU A 48 -7.63 -15.28 10.68
CA GLU A 48 -8.40 -14.30 9.89
C GLU A 48 -7.67 -12.95 9.84
N PHE A 49 -7.08 -12.52 10.96
CA PHE A 49 -6.32 -11.28 11.03
C PHE A 49 -5.04 -11.30 10.19
N SER A 50 -4.29 -12.41 10.24
CA SER A 50 -2.98 -12.54 9.58
C SER A 50 -3.02 -13.18 8.20
N SER A 51 -4.10 -13.88 7.81
CA SER A 51 -4.16 -14.59 6.54
C SER A 51 -5.53 -14.53 5.84
N ALA A 52 -6.50 -13.79 6.40
CA ALA A 52 -7.88 -13.71 5.90
C ALA A 52 -8.52 -15.11 5.68
N SER A 53 -8.13 -16.08 6.53
CA SER A 53 -8.52 -17.49 6.46
C SER A 53 -8.26 -18.13 5.09
N ARG A 54 -7.34 -17.57 4.29
CA ARG A 54 -7.05 -18.00 2.90
C ARG A 54 -8.31 -18.06 2.02
N SER A 55 -9.39 -17.40 2.43
CA SER A 55 -10.73 -17.49 1.85
C SER A 55 -11.01 -16.42 0.80
N VAL A 56 -10.02 -15.55 0.56
CA VAL A 56 -10.14 -14.40 -0.33
C VAL A 56 -10.08 -14.84 -1.79
N LYS A 57 -11.07 -14.41 -2.58
CA LYS A 57 -11.15 -14.74 -4.00
C LYS A 57 -9.95 -14.19 -4.78
N PRO A 58 -9.47 -14.89 -5.83
CA PRO A 58 -8.30 -14.46 -6.62
C PRO A 58 -8.40 -13.04 -7.18
N GLY A 59 -9.60 -12.59 -7.56
CA GLY A 59 -9.82 -11.22 -8.05
C GLY A 59 -9.51 -10.14 -7.03
N LEU A 60 -9.85 -10.36 -5.75
CA LEU A 60 -9.54 -9.40 -4.69
C LEU A 60 -8.04 -9.39 -4.36
N ILE A 61 -7.40 -10.56 -4.44
CA ILE A 61 -5.94 -10.68 -4.29
C ILE A 61 -5.22 -9.95 -5.44
N ALA A 62 -5.68 -10.12 -6.67
CA ALA A 62 -5.11 -9.44 -7.83
C ALA A 62 -5.24 -7.92 -7.72
N ALA A 63 -6.41 -7.41 -7.30
CA ALA A 63 -6.61 -5.99 -7.05
C ALA A 63 -5.70 -5.47 -5.91
N GLY A 64 -5.52 -6.24 -4.85
CA GLY A 64 -4.58 -5.91 -3.77
C GLY A 64 -3.13 -5.80 -4.26
N ILE A 65 -2.70 -6.70 -5.14
CA ILE A 65 -1.36 -6.64 -5.76
C ILE A 65 -1.24 -5.36 -6.61
N VAL A 66 -2.25 -5.02 -7.42
CA VAL A 66 -2.22 -3.80 -8.22
C VAL A 66 -2.15 -2.56 -7.31
N SER A 67 -2.99 -2.48 -6.28
CA SER A 67 -3.00 -1.41 -5.27
C SER A 67 -1.60 -1.19 -4.68
N ALA A 68 -0.95 -2.28 -4.26
CA ALA A 68 0.35 -2.23 -3.62
C ALA A 68 1.46 -1.71 -4.55
N TRP A 69 1.31 -1.88 -5.87
CA TRP A 69 2.23 -1.34 -6.86
C TRP A 69 1.88 0.09 -7.29
N THR A 70 0.62 0.50 -7.21
CA THR A 70 0.17 1.86 -7.56
C THR A 70 0.30 2.84 -6.40
N TRP A 71 1.52 3.05 -5.91
CA TRP A 71 1.80 4.05 -4.88
C TRP A 71 2.09 5.46 -5.44
N ALA A 72 1.97 6.50 -4.62
CA ALA A 72 2.12 7.90 -5.03
C ALA A 72 3.46 8.21 -5.73
N ALA A 73 4.58 7.68 -5.22
CA ALA A 73 5.89 7.87 -5.83
C ALA A 73 6.02 7.30 -7.26
N THR A 74 5.34 6.18 -7.59
CA THR A 74 5.40 5.59 -8.94
C THR A 74 4.59 6.43 -9.93
N LEU A 75 3.43 6.94 -9.50
CA LEU A 75 2.62 7.85 -10.31
C LEU A 75 3.35 9.18 -10.54
N LEU A 76 3.91 9.76 -9.48
CA LEU A 76 4.67 11.01 -9.57
C LEU A 76 5.90 10.84 -10.47
N GLN A 77 6.66 9.76 -10.31
CA GLN A 77 7.82 9.49 -11.14
C GLN A 77 7.42 9.25 -12.59
N SER A 78 6.38 8.47 -12.85
CA SER A 78 5.86 8.24 -14.20
C SER A 78 5.47 9.57 -14.87
N SER A 79 4.73 10.44 -14.17
CA SER A 79 4.37 11.76 -14.68
C SER A 79 5.57 12.67 -14.89
N ALA A 80 6.57 12.64 -14.01
CA ALA A 80 7.80 13.42 -14.17
C ALA A 80 8.58 13.00 -15.42
N VAL A 81 8.74 11.69 -15.63
CA VAL A 81 9.40 11.15 -16.83
C VAL A 81 8.55 11.41 -18.08
N ALA A 82 7.21 11.45 -17.97
CA ALA A 82 6.33 11.89 -19.08
C ALA A 82 6.60 13.34 -19.49
N TYR A 83 6.81 14.22 -18.50
CA TYR A 83 7.08 15.62 -18.74
C TYR A 83 8.44 15.84 -19.41
N GLU A 84 9.47 15.09 -19.00
CA GLU A 84 10.83 15.23 -19.54
C GLU A 84 11.04 14.49 -20.87
N TYR A 85 10.48 13.29 -21.03
CA TYR A 85 10.78 12.37 -22.14
C TYR A 85 9.55 12.05 -23.02
N GLY A 86 8.43 12.73 -22.80
CA GLY A 86 7.18 12.50 -23.51
C GLY A 86 6.58 11.11 -23.23
N ILE A 87 5.73 10.63 -24.14
CA ILE A 87 4.98 9.36 -24.00
C ILE A 87 5.92 8.14 -23.81
N SER A 88 7.14 8.21 -24.35
CA SER A 88 8.12 7.12 -24.25
C SER A 88 8.54 6.84 -22.80
N GLY A 89 8.58 7.86 -21.95
CA GLY A 89 9.01 7.77 -20.56
C GLY A 89 8.15 6.83 -19.71
N PRO A 90 6.84 7.13 -19.56
CA PRO A 90 5.90 6.27 -18.84
C PRO A 90 5.81 4.86 -19.41
N TRP A 91 5.93 4.72 -20.73
CA TRP A 91 5.88 3.41 -21.38
C TRP A 91 7.05 2.51 -20.97
N TRP A 92 8.28 3.03 -20.98
CA TRP A 92 9.47 2.29 -20.53
C TRP A 92 9.44 2.03 -19.03
N TYR A 93 8.98 3.01 -18.24
CA TYR A 93 8.83 2.86 -16.80
C TYR A 93 7.82 1.74 -16.44
N GLY A 94 6.64 1.75 -17.06
CA GLY A 94 5.60 0.74 -16.85
C GLY A 94 5.99 -0.65 -17.36
N SER A 95 6.66 -0.74 -18.52
CA SER A 95 7.11 -2.02 -19.06
C SER A 95 8.19 -2.68 -18.18
N GLY A 96 9.12 -1.90 -17.65
CA GLY A 96 10.12 -2.37 -16.68
C GLY A 96 9.49 -2.96 -15.41
N GLY A 97 8.51 -2.26 -14.83
CA GLY A 97 7.76 -2.76 -13.67
C GLY A 97 6.94 -4.03 -13.97
N THR A 98 6.28 -4.08 -15.13
CA THR A 98 5.43 -5.22 -15.52
C THR A 98 6.22 -6.52 -15.58
N ILE A 99 7.43 -6.51 -16.16
CA ILE A 99 8.28 -7.70 -16.26
C ILE A 99 8.66 -8.23 -14.87
N GLN A 100 9.04 -7.33 -13.94
CA GLN A 100 9.40 -7.71 -12.58
C GLN A 100 8.21 -8.34 -11.83
N VAL A 101 7.03 -7.76 -11.96
CA VAL A 101 5.79 -8.28 -11.34
C VAL A 101 5.41 -9.64 -11.90
N LEU A 102 5.49 -9.83 -13.23
CA LEU A 102 5.18 -11.11 -13.86
C LEU A 102 6.14 -12.22 -13.42
N LEU A 103 7.44 -11.95 -13.37
CA LEU A 103 8.45 -12.89 -12.89
C LEU A 103 8.19 -13.25 -11.42
N PHE A 104 7.92 -12.26 -10.58
CA PHE A 104 7.62 -12.49 -9.17
C PHE A 104 6.33 -13.29 -8.98
N ALA A 105 5.28 -13.00 -9.76
CA ALA A 105 4.02 -13.73 -9.70
C ALA A 105 4.19 -15.21 -10.04
N MET A 106 4.98 -15.54 -11.08
CA MET A 106 5.30 -16.93 -11.42
C MET A 106 6.06 -17.66 -10.30
N LEU A 107 7.06 -16.99 -9.71
CA LEU A 107 7.82 -17.54 -8.57
C LEU A 107 6.92 -17.75 -7.34
N ALA A 108 6.08 -16.77 -7.01
CA ALA A 108 5.15 -16.85 -5.90
C ALA A 108 4.11 -17.96 -6.08
N ALA A 109 3.59 -18.15 -7.30
CA ALA A 109 2.67 -19.24 -7.62
C ALA A 109 3.33 -20.60 -7.41
N LYS A 110 4.54 -20.80 -7.94
CA LYS A 110 5.30 -22.05 -7.77
C LYS A 110 5.66 -22.32 -6.31
N LEU A 111 5.98 -21.27 -5.57
CA LEU A 111 6.26 -21.34 -4.14
C LEU A 111 5.02 -21.76 -3.34
N LYS A 112 3.83 -21.23 -3.65
CA LYS A 112 2.57 -21.68 -3.04
C LYS A 112 2.19 -23.11 -3.40
N MET A 113 2.50 -23.58 -4.62
CA MET A 113 2.28 -24.97 -5.01
C MET A 113 3.17 -25.93 -4.21
N ASN A 114 4.39 -25.51 -3.86
CA ASN A 114 5.36 -26.34 -3.13
C ASN A 114 5.24 -26.25 -1.60
N ALA A 115 4.84 -25.08 -1.07
CA ALA A 115 4.74 -24.81 0.36
C ALA A 115 3.43 -24.05 0.69
N PRO A 116 2.26 -24.70 0.58
CA PRO A 116 0.95 -24.05 0.71
C PRO A 116 0.64 -23.54 2.12
N ASN A 117 1.35 -24.03 3.15
CA ASN A 117 1.12 -23.68 4.54
C ASN A 117 2.11 -22.65 5.11
N ALA A 118 3.08 -22.19 4.33
CA ALA A 118 4.00 -21.15 4.79
C ALA A 118 3.27 -19.80 4.95
N HIS A 119 3.44 -19.14 6.09
CA HIS A 119 2.81 -17.86 6.39
C HIS A 119 3.66 -16.69 5.91
N THR A 120 4.99 -16.85 5.89
CA THR A 120 5.93 -15.84 5.41
C THR A 120 6.93 -16.44 4.44
N TRP A 121 7.46 -15.63 3.52
CA TRP A 121 8.53 -16.08 2.63
C TRP A 121 9.82 -16.40 3.42
N LEU A 122 10.00 -15.79 4.60
CA LEU A 122 11.13 -16.01 5.50
C LEU A 122 11.11 -17.41 6.14
N GLU A 123 9.95 -18.00 6.40
CA GLU A 123 9.84 -19.38 6.90
C GLU A 123 10.45 -20.38 5.90
N ILE A 124 10.16 -20.18 4.62
CA ILE A 124 10.70 -21.03 3.55
C ILE A 124 12.21 -20.91 3.49
N VAL A 125 12.72 -19.70 3.68
CA VAL A 125 14.17 -19.46 3.76
C VAL A 125 14.78 -20.18 4.95
N GLY A 126 14.14 -20.11 6.12
CA GLY A 126 14.62 -20.76 7.33
C GLY A 126 14.66 -22.28 7.21
N VAL A 127 13.64 -22.89 6.61
CA VAL A 127 13.60 -24.34 6.36
C VAL A 127 14.66 -24.76 5.34
N ARG A 128 14.94 -23.94 4.32
CA ARG A 128 15.85 -24.32 3.23
C ARG A 128 17.34 -24.06 3.52
N TRP A 129 17.66 -22.95 4.18
CA TRP A 129 19.03 -22.44 4.39
C TRP A 129 19.41 -22.27 5.86
N GLY A 130 18.51 -22.57 6.80
CA GLY A 130 18.77 -22.52 8.24
C GLY A 130 18.63 -21.14 8.87
N THR A 131 18.86 -21.09 10.19
CA THR A 131 18.57 -19.92 11.03
C THR A 131 19.42 -18.69 10.69
N ALA A 132 20.68 -18.87 10.29
CA ALA A 132 21.56 -17.75 9.94
C ALA A 132 21.06 -16.97 8.72
N ALA A 133 20.70 -17.69 7.64
CA ALA A 133 20.14 -17.08 6.44
C ALA A 133 18.78 -16.43 6.72
N HIS A 134 17.94 -17.07 7.56
CA HIS A 134 16.67 -16.52 7.99
C HIS A 134 16.83 -15.17 8.70
N LEU A 135 17.74 -15.07 9.68
CA LEU A 135 17.96 -13.82 10.43
C LEU A 135 18.48 -12.69 9.54
N ILE A 136 19.40 -12.99 8.63
CA ILE A 136 19.94 -12.00 7.68
C ILE A 136 18.82 -11.48 6.77
N LEU A 137 18.05 -12.37 6.16
CA LEU A 137 16.96 -11.98 5.25
C LEU A 137 15.79 -11.33 6.00
N MET A 138 15.56 -11.69 7.27
CA MET A 138 14.61 -11.01 8.13
C MET A 138 15.03 -9.57 8.38
N PHE A 139 16.32 -9.32 8.69
CA PHE A 139 16.85 -7.96 8.84
C PHE A 139 16.67 -7.14 7.56
N PHE A 140 17.07 -7.68 6.40
CA PHE A 140 16.89 -6.98 5.12
C PHE A 140 15.42 -6.75 4.77
N GLY A 141 14.54 -7.71 5.03
CA GLY A 141 13.10 -7.58 4.80
C GLY A 141 12.49 -6.47 5.65
N LEU A 142 12.81 -6.43 6.95
CA LEU A 142 12.35 -5.39 7.86
C LEU A 142 12.93 -4.02 7.50
N ALA A 143 14.22 -3.94 7.21
CA ALA A 143 14.87 -2.70 6.79
C ALA A 143 14.26 -2.15 5.49
N THR A 144 13.97 -3.02 4.51
CA THR A 144 13.32 -2.64 3.26
C THR A 144 11.92 -2.11 3.52
N ASN A 145 11.11 -2.79 4.36
CA ASN A 145 9.78 -2.30 4.72
C ASN A 145 9.85 -0.92 5.38
N ILE A 146 10.77 -0.69 6.33
CA ILE A 146 10.94 0.62 6.99
C ILE A 146 11.36 1.70 5.99
N MET A 147 12.30 1.40 5.10
CA MET A 147 12.77 2.32 4.06
C MET A 147 11.63 2.69 3.09
N VAL A 148 10.89 1.69 2.60
CA VAL A 148 9.76 1.87 1.69
C VAL A 148 8.65 2.70 2.35
N THR A 149 8.28 2.38 3.58
CA THR A 149 7.28 3.17 4.32
C THR A 149 7.74 4.61 4.51
N SER A 150 9.02 4.82 4.87
CA SER A 150 9.58 6.16 5.07
C SER A 150 9.54 7.00 3.79
N MET A 151 9.94 6.42 2.64
CA MET A 151 9.91 7.15 1.37
C MET A 151 8.48 7.48 0.92
N LEU A 152 7.50 6.61 1.22
CA LEU A 152 6.09 6.86 0.89
C LEU A 152 5.49 7.98 1.72
N VAL A 153 5.76 8.00 3.03
CA VAL A 153 5.30 9.06 3.93
C VAL A 153 5.95 10.39 3.56
N LEU A 154 7.26 10.39 3.30
CA LEU A 154 7.98 11.60 2.88
C LEU A 154 7.47 12.11 1.53
N GLY A 155 7.32 11.22 0.54
CA GLY A 155 6.81 11.54 -0.79
C GLY A 155 5.41 12.14 -0.74
N GLY A 156 4.49 11.52 0.01
CA GLY A 156 3.13 12.04 0.21
C GLY A 156 3.10 13.38 0.97
N SER A 157 3.97 13.55 1.96
CA SER A 157 4.06 14.80 2.71
C SER A 157 4.62 15.95 1.85
N ALA A 158 5.61 15.65 1.00
CA ALA A 158 6.19 16.61 0.08
C ALA A 158 5.17 17.06 -0.99
N THR A 159 4.37 16.14 -1.55
CA THR A 159 3.35 16.51 -2.54
C THR A 159 2.24 17.38 -1.93
N VAL A 160 1.76 17.06 -0.73
CA VAL A 160 0.77 17.89 -0.02
C VAL A 160 1.34 19.27 0.33
N THR A 161 2.60 19.32 0.75
CA THR A 161 3.31 20.60 1.01
C THR A 161 3.37 21.46 -0.24
N SER A 162 3.75 20.88 -1.38
CA SER A 162 3.85 21.58 -2.66
C SER A 162 2.49 22.11 -3.16
N LEU A 163 1.39 21.39 -2.88
CA LEU A 163 0.05 21.78 -3.32
C LEU A 163 -0.62 22.83 -2.42
N THR A 164 -0.37 22.79 -1.11
CA THR A 164 -1.16 23.52 -0.10
C THR A 164 -0.35 24.45 0.80
N GLY A 165 0.99 24.37 0.76
CA GLY A 165 1.88 25.10 1.65
C GLY A 165 1.85 24.62 3.11
N MET A 166 1.29 23.44 3.38
CA MET A 166 1.25 22.84 4.72
C MET A 166 2.65 22.46 5.21
N ASN A 167 2.88 22.48 6.54
CA ASN A 167 4.16 22.07 7.10
C ASN A 167 4.40 20.56 6.86
N THR A 168 5.53 20.22 6.23
CA THR A 168 5.91 18.84 5.91
C THR A 168 6.04 17.95 7.15
N ILE A 169 6.51 18.49 8.29
CA ILE A 169 6.64 17.73 9.54
C ILE A 169 5.25 17.32 10.05
N ALA A 170 4.28 18.23 10.02
CA ALA A 170 2.92 17.91 10.42
C ALA A 170 2.29 16.85 9.50
N ALA A 171 2.51 16.96 8.19
CA ALA A 171 2.05 15.97 7.21
C ALA A 171 2.62 14.57 7.49
N CYS A 172 3.91 14.47 7.79
CA CYS A 172 4.59 13.21 8.07
C CYS A 172 4.01 12.47 9.28
N PHE A 173 3.50 13.18 10.28
CA PHE A 173 2.86 12.55 11.44
C PHE A 173 1.37 12.29 11.24
N LEU A 174 0.65 13.15 10.52
CA LEU A 174 -0.80 13.04 10.35
C LEU A 174 -1.20 11.92 9.38
N ILE A 175 -0.46 11.75 8.26
CA ILE A 175 -0.78 10.74 7.24
C ILE A 175 -0.74 9.32 7.83
N PRO A 176 0.31 8.88 8.56
CA PRO A 176 0.37 7.53 9.12
C PRO A 176 -0.67 7.28 10.21
N VAL A 177 -1.08 8.30 10.98
CA VAL A 177 -2.07 8.13 12.05
C VAL A 177 -3.43 7.72 11.47
N GLY A 178 -3.88 8.36 10.39
CA GLY A 178 -5.11 7.96 9.71
C GLY A 178 -5.04 6.51 9.23
N VAL A 179 -3.91 6.13 8.63
CA VAL A 179 -3.70 4.76 8.12
C VAL A 179 -3.67 3.72 9.25
N ALA A 180 -2.97 4.02 10.34
CA ALA A 180 -2.83 3.12 11.48
C ALA A 180 -4.19 2.75 12.10
N ILE A 181 -5.12 3.71 12.18
CA ILE A 181 -6.45 3.51 12.79
C ILE A 181 -7.21 2.38 12.08
N TYR A 182 -7.32 2.41 10.75
CA TYR A 182 -8.10 1.40 10.04
C TYR A 182 -7.35 0.07 9.90
N VAL A 183 -6.01 0.09 9.82
CA VAL A 183 -5.20 -1.14 9.72
C VAL A 183 -5.27 -1.95 11.02
N VAL A 184 -5.16 -1.29 12.18
CA VAL A 184 -5.19 -1.96 13.49
C VAL A 184 -6.56 -2.61 13.76
N VAL A 185 -7.65 -1.96 13.34
CA VAL A 185 -9.01 -2.46 13.56
C VAL A 185 -9.42 -3.51 12.51
N GLY A 186 -8.96 -3.37 11.27
CA GLY A 186 -9.45 -4.13 10.13
C GLY A 186 -8.76 -5.49 9.88
N GLY A 187 -7.46 -5.60 10.14
CA GLY A 187 -6.67 -6.79 9.77
C GLY A 187 -6.57 -7.02 8.24
N MET A 188 -5.95 -8.13 7.83
CA MET A 188 -5.58 -8.37 6.42
C MET A 188 -6.75 -8.35 5.44
N ARG A 189 -7.92 -8.88 5.81
CA ARG A 189 -9.07 -8.91 4.90
C ARG A 189 -9.65 -7.53 4.65
N SER A 190 -9.73 -6.71 5.70
CA SER A 190 -10.18 -5.33 5.58
C SER A 190 -9.18 -4.53 4.75
N THR A 191 -7.88 -4.76 4.93
CA THR A 191 -6.84 -4.16 4.09
C THR A 191 -7.03 -4.52 2.61
N LEU A 192 -7.32 -5.78 2.28
CA LEU A 192 -7.57 -6.18 0.87
C LEU A 192 -8.84 -5.55 0.28
N ILE A 193 -9.88 -5.34 1.09
CA ILE A 193 -11.09 -4.63 0.65
C ILE A 193 -10.79 -3.14 0.46
N CYS A 194 -10.03 -2.53 1.38
CA CYS A 194 -9.52 -1.18 1.27
C CYS A 194 -8.72 -1.01 -0.02
N ASP A 195 -7.79 -1.92 -0.30
CA ASP A 195 -6.98 -1.91 -1.51
C ASP A 195 -7.83 -1.97 -2.77
N TYR A 196 -8.91 -2.76 -2.77
CA TYR A 196 -9.85 -2.82 -3.88
C TYR A 196 -10.59 -1.49 -4.09
N THR A 197 -11.13 -0.89 -3.04
CA THR A 197 -11.82 0.41 -3.11
C THR A 197 -10.88 1.54 -3.51
N HIS A 198 -9.66 1.54 -2.98
CA HIS A 198 -8.61 2.49 -3.34
C HIS A 198 -8.23 2.35 -4.82
N THR A 199 -8.00 1.11 -5.28
CA THR A 199 -7.66 0.84 -6.68
C THR A 199 -8.80 1.26 -7.62
N SER A 200 -10.05 0.91 -7.32
CA SER A 200 -11.18 1.28 -8.18
C SER A 200 -11.35 2.80 -8.30
N MET A 201 -11.16 3.53 -7.20
CA MET A 201 -11.19 5.00 -7.21
C MET A 201 -10.02 5.57 -8.02
N LEU A 202 -8.80 5.03 -7.88
CA LEU A 202 -7.65 5.44 -8.68
C LEU A 202 -7.90 5.25 -10.18
N PHE A 203 -8.41 4.08 -10.59
CA PHE A 203 -8.72 3.82 -12.00
C PHE A 203 -9.78 4.80 -12.53
N ALA A 204 -10.81 5.12 -11.75
CA ALA A 204 -11.85 6.07 -12.16
C ALA A 204 -11.38 7.53 -12.25
N ILE A 205 -10.29 7.89 -11.57
CA ILE A 205 -9.69 9.24 -11.64
C ILE A 205 -8.68 9.33 -12.78
N ILE A 206 -7.94 8.26 -13.04
CA ILE A 206 -6.85 8.24 -14.02
C ILE A 206 -7.35 7.98 -15.45
N PHE A 207 -8.40 7.17 -15.62
CA PHE A 207 -9.01 6.81 -16.91
C PHE A 207 -10.39 7.42 -17.07
#